data_AF-A0A8H6G7T8-F1
#
_entry.id   AF-A0A8H6G7T8-F1
#
_cell.length_a   1.000
_cell.length_b   1.000
_cell.length_c   1.000
_cell.angle_alpha   90.00
_cell.angle_beta   90.00
_cell.angle_gamma   90.00
#
_symmetry.space_group_name_H-M   'P 1'
#
loop_
_entity.id
_entity.type
_entity.pdbx_description
1 polymer ?
#
loop_
_entity_poly.entity_id
_entity_poly.type
_entity_poly.pdbx_seq_one_letter_code
_entity_poly.pdbx_strand_id
1 'polypeptide(L)'
;MILFRPYVLRLQLRQILSRIDSNGGSIAFVDDYSAWVTGPTAEDNREGIQAIIDRALDWERRSGATFECDKTTIVHFTRVIDRTSRIPFTIKGDVIKPKRKAKILGVIMDAGLRFKKHMAEAATRGLTAAMGLRRLRMLSPRTARQLFTATVAPAMDYASVVWSHARNERALSWFNRAQKIGARAITGAFRTVATAVMEAEANIQTVCERHAQAGMRMYINIKTVPKTHPLAALKVSASRRYMSPLKKLALAYEGSGTERMETIEAYAVPPWYNRVPLVREADREAAKIAAKNVNDIVIATSASDREDLVGMGGIVAQRSPGQTDRIVARYSATLGSRDDQNPYTAELEAIAMALRCMPDGLQCRELTVLSSSQSSLKAIARPQQQSGQTSIRQIYEHIERLRKGNNRVKMIWVPSRDDDLSMSREAKRQAKKATRAGCTPQSLPYQARSTRLRLAVSQLHQQRKLPNNVGNYSKRIDRALPGKHTQALYDICKRREAGVLSQLRTGMAKINSYLNKIGAAESDSLKLTDHASAAEDRMLNRAAVRSD
;
A
#
# COMPACT_ATOMS: atom_id res chain seq x y z
N MET A 1 18.91 -25.02 5.71
CA MET A 1 19.12 -23.55 5.85
C MET A 1 19.65 -23.28 7.25
N ILE A 2 20.64 -22.40 7.34
CA ILE A 2 21.23 -21.91 8.58
C ILE A 2 20.88 -20.43 8.72
N LEU A 3 20.61 -20.00 9.95
CA LEU A 3 20.44 -18.60 10.30
C LEU A 3 21.41 -18.25 11.43
N PHE A 4 22.22 -17.23 11.18
CA PHE A 4 23.21 -16.66 12.09
C PHE A 4 22.79 -15.24 12.49
N ARG A 5 23.28 -14.78 13.64
CA ARG A 5 23.14 -13.39 14.07
C ARG A 5 24.50 -12.74 14.39
N PRO A 6 25.11 -12.02 13.43
CA PRO A 6 26.31 -11.21 13.71
C PRO A 6 25.95 -9.86 14.34
N TYR A 7 26.87 -9.25 15.09
CA TYR A 7 26.75 -7.86 15.58
C TYR A 7 27.55 -6.90 14.69
N VAL A 8 27.04 -6.48 13.50
CA VAL A 8 27.83 -5.61 12.57
C VAL A 8 26.97 -4.77 11.60
N LEU A 9 27.47 -3.56 11.27
CA LEU A 9 27.03 -2.71 10.16
C LEU A 9 27.06 -3.40 8.78
N ARG A 10 26.03 -3.10 7.97
CA ARG A 10 25.66 -3.70 6.66
C ARG A 10 26.77 -3.85 5.60
N LEU A 11 27.89 -3.15 5.71
CA LEU A 11 28.95 -3.12 4.67
C LEU A 11 29.87 -4.34 4.69
N GLN A 12 30.16 -4.93 5.86
CA GLN A 12 31.11 -6.05 5.97
C GLN A 12 30.52 -7.42 5.60
N LEU A 13 29.19 -7.59 5.71
CA LEU A 13 28.50 -8.84 5.41
C LEU A 13 28.49 -9.21 3.92
N ARG A 14 28.78 -8.26 3.02
CA ARG A 14 28.85 -8.54 1.58
C ARG A 14 29.89 -9.62 1.23
N GLN A 15 30.94 -9.77 2.02
CA GLN A 15 32.02 -10.72 1.75
C GLN A 15 31.62 -12.19 1.95
N ILE A 16 30.54 -12.46 2.69
CA ILE A 16 30.02 -13.81 2.94
C ILE A 16 28.71 -14.10 2.18
N LEU A 17 28.25 -13.17 1.34
CA LEU A 17 27.08 -13.36 0.51
C LEU A 17 27.43 -14.15 -0.74
N SER A 18 26.86 -15.34 -0.84
CA SER A 18 26.78 -16.15 -2.05
C SER A 18 25.64 -15.69 -2.96
N ARG A 19 25.87 -15.80 -4.27
CA ARG A 19 24.84 -15.62 -5.29
C ARG A 19 23.69 -16.61 -5.05
N ILE A 20 22.47 -16.17 -5.31
CA ILE A 20 21.27 -17.01 -5.23
C ILE A 20 21.08 -17.73 -6.56
N ASP A 21 21.01 -19.06 -6.52
CA ASP A 21 20.72 -19.93 -7.66
C ASP A 21 19.83 -21.13 -7.26
N SER A 22 19.74 -22.16 -8.11
CA SER A 22 18.95 -23.36 -7.85
C SER A 22 19.51 -24.25 -6.72
N ASN A 23 20.81 -24.16 -6.45
CA ASN A 23 21.54 -25.04 -5.56
C ASN A 23 21.71 -24.42 -4.17
N GLY A 24 21.55 -23.11 -4.04
CA GLY A 24 21.61 -22.43 -2.75
C GLY A 24 21.66 -20.92 -2.86
N GLY A 25 22.04 -20.29 -1.75
CA GLY A 25 22.21 -18.85 -1.68
C GLY A 25 22.34 -18.36 -0.26
N SER A 26 22.59 -17.07 -0.11
CA SER A 26 22.57 -16.41 1.20
C SER A 26 22.06 -14.98 1.10
N ILE A 27 21.49 -14.51 2.21
CA ILE A 27 20.90 -13.19 2.37
C ILE A 27 21.30 -12.70 3.76
N ALA A 28 21.62 -11.42 3.85
CA ALA A 28 21.88 -10.75 5.12
C ALA A 28 21.02 -9.49 5.25
N PHE A 29 20.53 -9.24 6.45
CA PHE A 29 19.81 -8.02 6.80
C PHE A 29 20.24 -7.54 8.18
N VAL A 30 21.06 -6.49 8.22
CA VAL A 30 21.69 -5.99 9.45
C VAL A 30 22.36 -7.17 10.15
N ASP A 31 21.91 -7.50 11.36
CA ASP A 31 22.44 -8.55 12.23
C ASP A 31 21.81 -9.93 11.98
N ASP A 32 21.01 -10.14 10.93
CA ASP A 32 20.47 -11.47 10.57
C ASP A 32 21.14 -11.96 9.26
N TYR A 33 21.94 -13.02 9.33
CA TYR A 33 22.50 -13.71 8.15
C TYR A 33 21.79 -15.06 7.96
N SER A 34 21.36 -15.36 6.74
CA SER A 34 20.67 -16.60 6.40
C SER A 34 21.28 -17.20 5.15
N ALA A 35 21.56 -18.50 5.17
CA ALA A 35 22.14 -19.21 4.04
C ALA A 35 21.49 -20.59 3.88
N TRP A 36 21.37 -21.06 2.65
CA TRP A 36 20.75 -22.35 2.35
C TRP A 36 21.45 -23.06 1.21
N VAL A 37 21.26 -24.38 1.22
CA VAL A 37 21.64 -25.33 0.18
C VAL A 37 20.40 -26.13 -0.16
N THR A 38 20.28 -26.53 -1.42
CA THR A 38 19.20 -27.32 -1.98
C THR A 38 19.76 -28.64 -2.48
N GLY A 39 19.12 -29.75 -2.11
CA GLY A 39 19.54 -31.10 -2.45
C GLY A 39 18.44 -32.13 -2.17
N PRO A 40 18.60 -33.38 -2.61
CA PRO A 40 17.57 -34.41 -2.49
C PRO A 40 17.29 -34.82 -1.03
N THR A 41 18.32 -34.92 -0.20
CA THR A 41 18.22 -35.30 1.22
C THR A 41 18.92 -34.30 2.15
N ALA A 42 18.71 -34.43 3.46
CA ALA A 42 19.39 -33.59 4.44
C ALA A 42 20.88 -33.94 4.57
N GLU A 43 21.21 -35.21 4.33
CA GLU A 43 22.55 -35.78 4.29
C GLU A 43 23.37 -35.18 3.15
N ASP A 44 22.81 -35.14 1.93
CA ASP A 44 23.47 -34.52 0.76
C ASP A 44 23.77 -33.03 0.99
N ASN A 45 22.87 -32.35 1.70
CA ASN A 45 23.01 -30.92 2.00
C ASN A 45 24.00 -30.65 3.14
N ARG A 46 24.45 -31.68 3.87
CA ARG A 46 25.25 -31.52 5.09
C ARG A 46 26.58 -30.85 4.80
N GLU A 47 27.30 -31.33 3.81
CA GLU A 47 28.61 -30.81 3.44
C GLU A 47 28.52 -29.34 2.99
N GLY A 48 27.51 -29.01 2.16
CA GLY A 48 27.26 -27.62 1.77
C GLY A 48 26.89 -26.70 2.94
N ILE A 49 26.14 -27.21 3.92
CA ILE A 49 25.84 -26.49 5.17
C ILE A 49 27.12 -26.31 6.00
N GLN A 50 27.99 -27.32 6.10
CA GLN A 50 29.27 -27.22 6.79
C GLN A 50 30.19 -26.19 6.12
N ALA A 51 30.30 -26.20 4.79
CA ALA A 51 31.07 -25.20 4.04
C ALA A 51 30.52 -23.77 4.20
N ILE A 52 29.22 -23.59 4.47
CA ILE A 52 28.66 -22.28 4.85
C ILE A 52 29.12 -21.88 6.26
N ILE A 53 29.09 -22.82 7.22
CA ILE A 53 29.56 -22.59 8.60
C ILE A 53 31.04 -22.20 8.59
N ASP A 54 31.87 -22.96 7.89
CA ASP A 54 33.32 -22.74 7.86
C ASP A 54 33.66 -21.38 7.26
N ARG A 55 33.00 -21.00 6.15
CA ARG A 55 33.15 -19.66 5.56
C ARG A 55 32.69 -18.55 6.48
N ALA A 56 31.62 -18.77 7.24
CA ALA A 56 31.15 -17.79 8.23
C ALA A 56 32.20 -17.63 9.34
N LEU A 57 32.73 -18.72 9.90
CA LEU A 57 33.77 -18.69 10.93
C LEU A 57 35.08 -18.06 10.45
N ASP A 58 35.48 -18.31 9.20
CA ASP A 58 36.66 -17.67 8.60
C ASP A 58 36.47 -16.16 8.40
N TRP A 59 35.25 -15.71 8.09
CA TRP A 59 34.95 -14.28 8.06
C TRP A 59 34.89 -13.67 9.45
N GLU A 60 34.36 -14.39 10.43
CA GLU A 60 34.33 -13.97 11.83
C GLU A 60 35.75 -13.64 12.32
N ARG A 61 36.70 -14.56 12.12
CA ARG A 61 38.12 -14.39 12.49
C ARG A 61 38.77 -13.14 11.86
N ARG A 62 38.31 -12.72 10.68
CA ARG A 62 38.87 -11.58 9.93
C ARG A 62 38.17 -10.25 10.20
N SER A 63 36.90 -10.28 10.62
CA SER A 63 36.04 -9.08 10.70
C SER A 63 35.99 -8.47 12.10
N GLY A 64 36.37 -9.20 13.14
CA GLY A 64 36.18 -8.79 14.54
C GLY A 64 34.74 -8.88 15.02
N ALA A 65 33.83 -9.37 14.17
CA ALA A 65 32.46 -9.73 14.54
C ALA A 65 32.43 -11.06 15.29
N THR A 66 31.36 -11.36 16.03
CA THR A 66 31.17 -12.69 16.65
C THR A 66 29.80 -13.26 16.32
N PHE A 67 29.75 -14.51 15.87
CA PHE A 67 28.51 -15.26 15.75
C PHE A 67 28.13 -15.92 17.08
N GLU A 68 26.89 -15.72 17.50
CA GLU A 68 26.33 -16.40 18.68
C GLU A 68 25.80 -17.79 18.29
N CYS A 69 26.50 -18.83 18.76
CA CYS A 69 26.10 -20.23 18.54
C CYS A 69 24.69 -20.51 19.09
N ASP A 70 24.35 -19.99 20.27
CA ASP A 70 23.05 -20.20 20.91
C ASP A 70 21.86 -19.69 20.10
N LYS A 71 22.06 -18.59 19.35
CA LYS A 71 21.01 -18.02 18.50
C LYS A 71 20.98 -18.68 17.11
N THR A 72 22.03 -19.43 16.76
CA THR A 72 22.12 -20.10 15.47
C THR A 72 21.06 -21.20 15.37
N THR A 73 20.38 -21.22 14.22
CA THR A 73 19.29 -22.18 13.98
C THR A 73 19.44 -22.83 12.62
N ILE A 74 19.51 -24.16 12.63
CA ILE A 74 19.52 -25.00 11.43
C ILE A 74 18.14 -25.63 11.26
N VAL A 75 17.56 -25.50 10.07
CA VAL A 75 16.28 -26.12 9.71
C VAL A 75 16.40 -26.81 8.35
N HIS A 76 15.91 -28.05 8.28
CA HIS A 76 15.65 -28.75 7.03
C HIS A 76 14.21 -28.46 6.59
N PHE A 77 14.05 -27.77 5.46
CA PHE A 77 12.73 -27.48 4.90
C PHE A 77 12.31 -28.59 3.94
N THR A 78 11.43 -29.47 4.39
CA THR A 78 10.86 -30.54 3.58
C THR A 78 9.52 -30.96 4.17
N ARG A 79 8.65 -31.51 3.30
CA ARG A 79 7.38 -32.14 3.69
C ARG A 79 7.50 -33.67 3.79
N VAL A 80 8.63 -34.23 3.36
CA VAL A 80 8.94 -35.67 3.38
C VAL A 80 9.84 -35.92 4.59
N ILE A 81 9.35 -36.70 5.54
CA ILE A 81 10.04 -36.96 6.81
C ILE A 81 11.36 -37.70 6.57
N ASP A 82 11.37 -38.65 5.64
CA ASP A 82 12.54 -39.50 5.34
C ASP A 82 13.71 -38.72 4.71
N ARG A 83 13.47 -37.48 4.28
CA ARG A 83 14.50 -36.57 3.76
C ARG A 83 15.03 -35.61 4.82
N THR A 84 14.71 -35.83 6.09
CA THR A 84 15.19 -35.02 7.22
C THR A 84 16.26 -35.76 8.01
N SER A 85 17.25 -35.01 8.45
CA SER A 85 18.26 -35.51 9.38
C SER A 85 18.06 -34.91 10.76
N ARG A 86 18.37 -35.69 11.80
CA ARG A 86 18.50 -35.20 13.18
C ARG A 86 19.97 -35.08 13.61
N ILE A 87 20.89 -35.43 12.72
CA ILE A 87 22.30 -35.44 13.06
C ILE A 87 22.73 -33.99 13.35
N PRO A 88 23.39 -33.73 14.50
CA PRO A 88 23.82 -32.37 14.87
C PRO A 88 24.94 -31.84 13.97
N PHE A 89 25.13 -30.52 14.02
CA PHE A 89 26.27 -29.80 13.46
C PHE A 89 27.14 -29.26 14.60
N THR A 90 28.44 -29.15 14.37
CA THR A 90 29.37 -28.58 15.35
C THR A 90 29.78 -27.19 14.88
N ILE A 91 29.53 -26.17 15.71
CA ILE A 91 29.92 -24.78 15.44
C ILE A 91 30.69 -24.27 16.65
N LYS A 92 31.98 -23.94 16.49
CA LYS A 92 32.87 -23.51 17.60
C LYS A 92 32.91 -24.47 18.80
N GLY A 93 32.78 -25.78 18.55
CA GLY A 93 32.69 -26.79 19.61
C GLY A 93 31.27 -27.01 20.16
N ASP A 94 30.31 -26.12 19.89
CA ASP A 94 28.92 -26.28 20.30
C ASP A 94 28.15 -27.21 19.36
N VAL A 95 27.35 -28.09 19.96
CA VAL A 95 26.52 -29.06 19.23
C VAL A 95 25.14 -28.48 18.94
N ILE A 96 24.89 -28.12 17.69
CA ILE A 96 23.64 -27.54 17.22
C ILE A 96 22.77 -28.60 16.55
N LYS A 97 21.65 -28.94 17.21
CA LYS A 97 20.65 -29.87 16.67
C LYS A 97 19.69 -29.16 15.69
N PRO A 98 19.36 -29.77 14.54
CA PRO A 98 18.35 -29.23 13.63
C PRO A 98 17.00 -29.02 14.33
N LYS A 99 16.41 -27.83 14.17
CA LYS A 99 15.11 -27.45 14.74
C LYS A 99 14.00 -27.64 13.71
N ARG A 100 12.76 -27.83 14.18
CA ARG A 100 11.57 -27.93 13.30
C ARG A 100 11.02 -26.58 12.82
N LYS A 101 11.54 -25.47 13.34
CA LYS A 101 11.09 -24.11 13.02
C LYS A 101 12.22 -23.10 13.23
N ALA A 102 12.21 -22.04 12.44
CA ALA A 102 13.09 -20.87 12.60
C ALA A 102 12.27 -19.58 12.53
N LYS A 103 12.76 -18.51 13.15
CA LYS A 103 12.21 -17.16 13.00
C LYS A 103 13.18 -16.35 12.15
N ILE A 104 12.73 -15.89 10.99
CA ILE A 104 13.51 -15.10 10.04
C ILE A 104 12.78 -13.79 9.81
N LEU A 105 13.42 -12.64 10.10
CA LEU A 105 12.81 -11.32 9.94
C LEU A 105 11.37 -11.27 10.49
N GLY A 106 11.15 -11.76 11.72
CA GLY A 106 9.82 -11.77 12.35
C GLY A 106 8.84 -12.87 11.88
N VAL A 107 9.14 -13.61 10.81
CA VAL A 107 8.30 -14.69 10.27
C VAL A 107 8.74 -16.03 10.83
N ILE A 108 7.79 -16.83 11.36
CA ILE A 108 8.08 -18.17 11.87
C ILE A 108 7.82 -19.19 10.76
N MET A 109 8.89 -19.82 10.30
CA MET A 109 8.87 -20.83 9.24
C MET A 109 9.04 -22.20 9.89
N ASP A 110 8.02 -23.07 9.78
CA ASP A 110 8.16 -24.49 10.12
C ASP A 110 8.79 -25.27 8.97
N ALA A 111 9.38 -26.43 9.28
CA ALA A 111 10.05 -27.32 8.32
C ALA A 111 9.17 -27.65 7.09
N GLY A 112 7.85 -27.78 7.26
CA GLY A 112 6.91 -28.06 6.17
C GLY A 112 6.40 -26.84 5.40
N LEU A 113 6.84 -25.63 5.80
CA LEU A 113 6.36 -24.33 5.32
C LEU A 113 4.83 -24.22 5.36
N ARG A 114 4.22 -24.63 6.49
CA ARG A 114 2.76 -24.57 6.72
C ARG A 114 2.32 -23.30 7.44
N PHE A 115 3.25 -22.60 8.08
CA PHE A 115 3.11 -21.33 8.81
C PHE A 115 2.06 -21.33 9.93
N LYS A 116 1.64 -22.50 10.43
CA LYS A 116 0.57 -22.61 11.45
C LYS A 116 0.88 -21.80 12.72
N LYS A 117 2.11 -21.94 13.24
CA LYS A 117 2.54 -21.20 14.44
C LYS A 117 2.57 -19.69 14.20
N HIS A 118 3.08 -19.27 13.04
CA HIS A 118 3.13 -17.85 12.69
C HIS A 118 1.73 -17.24 12.60
N MET A 119 0.79 -17.93 11.92
CA MET A 119 -0.59 -17.48 11.81
C MET A 119 -1.28 -17.36 13.18
N ALA A 120 -1.08 -18.34 14.06
CA ALA A 120 -1.62 -18.30 15.42
C ALA A 120 -1.07 -17.09 16.21
N GLU A 121 0.25 -16.88 16.18
CA GLU A 121 0.87 -15.73 16.87
C GLU A 121 0.43 -14.37 16.28
N ALA A 122 0.31 -14.27 14.95
CA ALA A 122 -0.18 -13.07 14.29
C ALA A 122 -1.64 -12.77 14.65
N ALA A 123 -2.51 -13.79 14.68
CA ALA A 123 -3.89 -13.66 15.12
C ALA A 123 -3.97 -13.26 16.60
N THR A 124 -3.13 -13.81 17.47
CA THR A 124 -3.07 -13.44 18.89
C THR A 124 -2.62 -11.98 19.07
N ARG A 125 -1.59 -11.52 18.36
CA ARG A 125 -1.18 -10.10 18.39
C ARG A 125 -2.30 -9.17 17.93
N GLY A 126 -2.98 -9.53 16.84
CA GLY A 126 -4.15 -8.81 16.36
C GLY A 126 -5.29 -8.78 17.37
N LEU A 127 -5.56 -9.91 18.03
CA LEU A 127 -6.56 -10.02 19.08
C LEU A 127 -6.23 -9.11 20.28
N THR A 128 -4.98 -9.10 20.74
CA THR A 128 -4.51 -8.21 21.81
C THR A 128 -4.72 -6.74 21.43
N ALA A 129 -4.30 -6.34 20.22
CA ALA A 129 -4.53 -4.99 19.73
C ALA A 129 -6.03 -4.64 19.64
N ALA A 130 -6.87 -5.56 19.16
CA ALA A 130 -8.31 -5.38 19.07
C ALA A 130 -8.97 -5.25 20.45
N MET A 131 -8.49 -6.00 21.44
CA MET A 131 -8.93 -5.85 22.83
C MET A 131 -8.52 -4.50 23.41
N GLY A 132 -7.30 -4.02 23.13
CA GLY A 132 -6.85 -2.68 23.48
C GLY A 132 -7.76 -1.60 22.89
N LEU A 133 -8.00 -1.66 21.58
CA LEU A 133 -8.92 -0.76 20.89
C LEU A 133 -10.33 -0.76 21.52
N ARG A 134 -10.84 -1.94 21.88
CA ARG A 134 -12.17 -2.06 22.51
C ARG A 134 -12.24 -1.42 23.89
N ARG A 135 -11.14 -1.40 24.64
CA ARG A 135 -11.08 -0.81 26.00
C ARG A 135 -11.04 0.73 25.98
N LEU A 136 -10.61 1.33 24.88
CA LEU A 136 -10.61 2.79 24.73
C LEU A 136 -12.05 3.32 24.76
N ARG A 137 -12.31 4.25 25.67
CA ARG A 137 -13.63 4.88 25.87
C ARG A 137 -13.79 6.07 24.94
N MET A 138 -15.05 6.38 24.59
CA MET A 138 -15.46 7.60 23.86
C MET A 138 -14.88 7.82 22.45
N LEU A 139 -14.26 6.82 21.83
CA LEU A 139 -13.82 6.94 20.44
C LEU A 139 -15.00 7.03 19.47
N SER A 140 -14.96 8.01 18.57
CA SER A 140 -15.85 8.04 17.40
C SER A 140 -15.57 6.86 16.46
N PRO A 141 -16.56 6.36 15.69
CA PRO A 141 -16.36 5.27 14.75
C PRO A 141 -15.23 5.56 13.75
N ARG A 142 -15.13 6.80 13.27
CA ARG A 142 -14.04 7.25 12.38
C ARG A 142 -12.66 7.01 13.00
N THR A 143 -12.46 7.48 14.23
CA THR A 143 -11.19 7.32 14.96
C THR A 143 -10.90 5.86 15.29
N ALA A 144 -11.92 5.12 15.74
CA ALA A 144 -11.78 3.69 16.03
C ALA A 144 -11.40 2.88 14.78
N ARG A 145 -11.98 3.21 13.61
CA ARG A 145 -11.68 2.60 12.31
C ARG A 145 -10.25 2.90 11.86
N GLN A 146 -9.80 4.14 12.08
CA GLN A 146 -8.41 4.54 11.83
C GLN A 146 -7.44 3.76 12.72
N LEU A 147 -7.71 3.67 14.03
CA LEU A 147 -6.88 2.91 14.97
C LEU A 147 -6.88 1.41 14.64
N PHE A 148 -8.01 0.84 14.24
CA PHE A 148 -8.09 -0.54 13.76
C PHE A 148 -7.14 -0.76 12.58
N THR A 149 -7.19 0.13 11.58
CA THR A 149 -6.37 0.07 10.37
C THR A 149 -4.88 0.27 10.68
N ALA A 150 -4.56 1.08 11.69
CA ALA A 150 -3.18 1.38 12.07
C ALA A 150 -2.54 0.33 13.00
N THR A 151 -3.33 -0.39 13.81
CA THR A 151 -2.80 -1.24 14.90
C THR A 151 -3.22 -2.70 14.79
N VAL A 152 -4.49 -2.98 14.52
CA VAL A 152 -5.05 -4.34 14.53
C VAL A 152 -4.74 -5.07 13.22
N ALA A 153 -5.07 -4.45 12.08
CA ALA A 153 -4.82 -5.06 10.77
C ALA A 153 -3.33 -5.34 10.51
N PRO A 154 -2.38 -4.41 10.75
CA PRO A 154 -0.97 -4.67 10.49
C PRO A 154 -0.38 -5.78 11.38
N ALA A 155 -0.84 -5.92 12.62
CA ALA A 155 -0.40 -6.97 13.53
C ALA A 155 -0.79 -8.39 13.04
N MET A 156 -1.97 -8.50 12.42
CA MET A 156 -2.47 -9.75 11.82
C MET A 156 -1.85 -10.05 10.45
N ASP A 157 -1.65 -9.02 9.64
CA ASP A 157 -1.33 -9.17 8.23
C ASP A 157 0.18 -9.11 7.93
N TYR A 158 1.00 -8.99 8.97
CA TYR A 158 2.45 -8.97 8.88
C TYR A 158 2.96 -10.14 8.03
N ALA A 159 3.70 -9.81 6.97
CA ALA A 159 4.25 -10.77 6.00
C ALA A 159 3.21 -11.71 5.35
N SER A 160 1.92 -11.33 5.30
CA SER A 160 0.82 -12.16 4.75
C SER A 160 1.10 -12.68 3.34
N VAL A 161 1.85 -11.96 2.52
CA VAL A 161 2.24 -12.41 1.17
C VAL A 161 3.07 -13.70 1.20
N VAL A 162 3.80 -13.97 2.28
CA VAL A 162 4.63 -15.17 2.46
C VAL A 162 3.78 -16.37 2.88
N TRP A 163 2.83 -16.21 3.81
CA TRP A 163 2.17 -17.35 4.47
C TRP A 163 0.67 -17.51 4.18
N SER A 164 -0.02 -16.49 3.66
CA SER A 164 -1.48 -16.53 3.42
C SER A 164 -1.89 -17.64 2.46
N HIS A 165 -1.00 -18.04 1.55
CA HIS A 165 -1.18 -19.16 0.63
C HIS A 165 -1.33 -20.55 1.31
N ALA A 166 -0.97 -20.65 2.60
CA ALA A 166 -1.10 -21.85 3.43
C ALA A 166 -2.26 -21.75 4.44
N ARG A 167 -3.00 -20.64 4.45
CA ARG A 167 -4.13 -20.39 5.33
C ARG A 167 -5.33 -21.23 4.89
N ASN A 168 -5.86 -22.02 5.82
CA ASN A 168 -7.14 -22.71 5.66
C ASN A 168 -8.25 -22.00 6.47
N GLU A 169 -9.47 -22.52 6.41
CA GLU A 169 -10.63 -21.95 7.10
C GLU A 169 -10.44 -21.88 8.62
N ARG A 170 -9.83 -22.92 9.22
CA ARG A 170 -9.52 -22.93 10.65
C ARG A 170 -8.59 -21.78 11.03
N ALA A 171 -7.52 -21.56 10.27
CA ALA A 171 -6.62 -20.44 10.52
C ALA A 171 -7.32 -19.09 10.29
N LEU A 172 -8.16 -18.98 9.26
CA LEU A 172 -8.97 -17.78 9.00
C LEU A 172 -9.90 -17.44 10.17
N SER A 173 -10.46 -18.44 10.85
CA SER A 173 -11.33 -18.24 12.02
C SER A 173 -10.63 -17.49 13.16
N TRP A 174 -9.32 -17.69 13.35
CA TRP A 174 -8.53 -16.98 14.36
C TRP A 174 -8.43 -15.49 14.07
N PHE A 175 -8.19 -15.13 12.80
CA PHE A 175 -8.16 -13.73 12.37
C PHE A 175 -9.57 -13.10 12.40
N ASN A 176 -10.60 -13.85 11.99
CA ASN A 176 -11.98 -13.38 12.04
C ASN A 176 -12.45 -13.06 13.47
N ARG A 177 -11.92 -13.74 14.49
CA ARG A 177 -12.19 -13.41 15.90
C ARG A 177 -11.64 -12.03 16.28
N ALA A 178 -10.40 -11.72 15.92
CA ALA A 178 -9.80 -10.41 16.17
C ALA A 178 -10.51 -9.31 15.36
N GLN A 179 -10.81 -9.58 14.09
CA GLN A 179 -11.61 -8.73 13.22
C GLN A 179 -12.95 -8.37 13.84
N LYS A 180 -13.73 -9.38 14.27
CA LYS A 180 -15.04 -9.17 14.89
C LYS A 180 -14.94 -8.27 16.11
N ILE A 181 -13.92 -8.42 16.95
CA ILE A 181 -13.70 -7.55 18.11
C ILE A 181 -13.38 -6.11 17.68
N GLY A 182 -12.54 -5.93 16.67
CA GLY A 182 -12.23 -4.62 16.09
C GLY A 182 -13.47 -3.94 15.49
N ALA A 183 -14.23 -4.65 14.66
CA ALA A 183 -15.49 -4.17 14.10
C ALA A 183 -16.49 -3.75 15.19
N ARG A 184 -16.61 -4.53 16.27
CA ARG A 184 -17.45 -4.19 17.43
C ARG A 184 -16.99 -2.92 18.13
N ALA A 185 -15.67 -2.70 18.22
CA ALA A 185 -15.15 -1.49 18.83
C ALA A 185 -15.49 -0.23 18.01
N ILE A 186 -15.69 -0.38 16.70
CA ILE A 186 -16.06 0.69 15.75
C ILE A 186 -17.58 0.94 15.78
N THR A 187 -18.39 -0.11 15.58
CA THR A 187 -19.84 0.03 15.41
C THR A 187 -20.63 0.02 16.71
N GLY A 188 -20.10 -0.62 17.77
CA GLY A 188 -20.85 -0.88 18.99
C GLY A 188 -21.85 -2.03 18.88
N ALA A 189 -21.85 -2.78 17.77
CA ALA A 189 -22.84 -3.82 17.54
C ALA A 189 -22.70 -5.04 18.50
N PHE A 190 -23.79 -5.78 18.62
CA PHE A 190 -23.87 -6.95 19.49
C PHE A 190 -22.88 -8.06 19.10
N ARG A 191 -22.49 -8.89 20.08
CA ARG A 191 -21.57 -10.01 19.87
C ARG A 191 -22.16 -11.07 18.92
N THR A 192 -23.47 -11.19 18.87
CA THR A 192 -24.25 -12.15 18.07
C THR A 192 -24.28 -11.80 16.59
N VAL A 193 -24.08 -10.53 16.21
CA VAL A 193 -24.06 -10.10 14.80
C VAL A 193 -23.00 -10.89 14.03
N ALA A 194 -23.35 -11.35 12.83
CA ALA A 194 -22.44 -12.11 11.97
C ALA A 194 -21.22 -11.29 11.58
N THR A 195 -20.02 -11.90 11.53
CA THR A 195 -18.76 -11.19 11.25
C THR A 195 -18.80 -10.41 9.94
N ALA A 196 -19.35 -10.99 8.86
CA ALA A 196 -19.44 -10.31 7.57
C ALA A 196 -20.29 -9.03 7.63
N VAL A 197 -21.41 -9.06 8.36
CA VAL A 197 -22.26 -7.87 8.58
C VAL A 197 -21.51 -6.83 9.41
N MET A 198 -20.81 -7.28 10.46
CA MET A 198 -20.01 -6.38 11.30
C MET A 198 -18.90 -5.68 10.52
N GLU A 199 -18.15 -6.41 9.69
CA GLU A 199 -17.09 -5.85 8.84
C GLU A 199 -17.66 -4.86 7.81
N ALA A 200 -18.84 -5.16 7.28
CA ALA A 200 -19.54 -4.29 6.34
C ALA A 200 -20.01 -2.99 6.99
N GLU A 201 -20.71 -3.06 8.13
CA GLU A 201 -21.15 -1.90 8.92
C GLU A 201 -19.96 -1.07 9.44
N ALA A 202 -18.89 -1.74 9.87
CA ALA A 202 -17.64 -1.11 10.27
C ALA A 202 -16.80 -0.63 9.08
N ASN A 203 -17.28 -0.71 7.84
CA ASN A 203 -16.56 -0.41 6.60
C ASN A 203 -15.05 -0.74 6.66
N ILE A 204 -14.71 -1.94 7.15
CA ILE A 204 -13.34 -2.43 7.20
C ILE A 204 -13.19 -3.59 6.22
N GLN A 205 -12.05 -3.66 5.55
CA GLN A 205 -11.76 -4.75 4.64
C GLN A 205 -11.65 -6.07 5.38
N THR A 206 -12.18 -7.15 4.79
CA THR A 206 -12.08 -8.51 5.34
C THR A 206 -10.63 -8.99 5.34
N VAL A 207 -10.30 -10.00 6.16
CA VAL A 207 -8.94 -10.59 6.20
C VAL A 207 -8.50 -11.08 4.82
N CYS A 208 -9.41 -11.69 4.07
CA CYS A 208 -9.15 -12.17 2.72
C CYS A 208 -8.83 -11.03 1.77
N GLU A 209 -9.61 -9.95 1.79
CA GLU A 209 -9.37 -8.77 0.95
C GLU A 209 -8.02 -8.12 1.22
N ARG A 210 -7.65 -7.94 2.49
CA ARG A 210 -6.35 -7.32 2.85
C ARG A 210 -5.18 -8.19 2.40
N HIS A 211 -5.27 -9.51 2.54
CA HIS A 211 -4.23 -10.44 2.07
C HIS A 211 -4.15 -10.50 0.55
N ALA A 212 -5.29 -10.51 -0.15
CA ALA A 212 -5.35 -10.44 -1.60
C ALA A 212 -4.78 -9.11 -2.12
N GLN A 213 -5.14 -7.98 -1.52
CA GLN A 213 -4.59 -6.68 -1.87
C GLN A 213 -3.08 -6.61 -1.63
N ALA A 214 -2.57 -7.19 -0.52
CA ALA A 214 -1.14 -7.26 -0.26
C ALA A 214 -0.40 -8.13 -1.30
N GLY A 215 -0.97 -9.27 -1.67
CA GLY A 215 -0.45 -10.16 -2.71
C GLY A 215 -0.42 -9.47 -4.08
N MET A 216 -1.54 -8.88 -4.50
CA MET A 216 -1.65 -8.11 -5.75
C MET A 216 -0.63 -6.98 -5.81
N ARG A 217 -0.48 -6.21 -4.72
CA ARG A 217 0.50 -5.14 -4.65
C ARG A 217 1.93 -5.67 -4.79
N MET A 218 2.27 -6.78 -4.14
CA MET A 218 3.58 -7.40 -4.31
C MET A 218 3.80 -7.85 -5.76
N TYR A 219 2.80 -8.47 -6.39
CA TYR A 219 2.90 -8.91 -7.78
C TYR A 219 3.18 -7.74 -8.73
N ILE A 220 2.38 -6.68 -8.63
CA ILE A 220 2.56 -5.47 -9.43
C ILE A 220 3.95 -4.87 -9.19
N ASN A 221 4.43 -4.83 -7.95
CA ASN A 221 5.77 -4.32 -7.65
C ASN A 221 6.87 -5.15 -8.34
N ILE A 222 6.75 -6.49 -8.32
CA ILE A 222 7.70 -7.38 -9.01
C ILE A 222 7.67 -7.14 -10.53
N LYS A 223 6.52 -6.80 -11.10
CA LYS A 223 6.42 -6.48 -12.54
C LYS A 223 7.00 -5.11 -12.91
N THR A 224 7.19 -4.23 -11.93
CA THR A 224 7.75 -2.89 -12.14
C THR A 224 9.25 -2.80 -11.85
N VAL A 225 9.90 -3.83 -11.28
CA VAL A 225 11.36 -3.76 -11.09
C VAL A 225 12.10 -3.97 -12.42
N PRO A 226 13.34 -3.47 -12.57
CA PRO A 226 14.14 -3.71 -13.76
C PRO A 226 14.30 -5.20 -14.08
N LYS A 227 14.38 -5.54 -15.36
CA LYS A 227 14.55 -6.95 -15.81
C LYS A 227 15.81 -7.63 -15.23
N THR A 228 16.82 -6.84 -14.88
CA THR A 228 18.07 -7.29 -14.22
C THR A 228 17.87 -7.66 -12.75
N HIS A 229 16.76 -7.25 -12.13
CA HIS A 229 16.48 -7.51 -10.72
C HIS A 229 16.24 -9.02 -10.48
N PRO A 230 16.77 -9.63 -9.40
CA PRO A 230 16.60 -11.07 -9.14
C PRO A 230 15.13 -11.53 -9.15
N LEU A 231 14.22 -10.74 -8.56
CA LEU A 231 12.78 -11.06 -8.57
C LEU A 231 12.13 -11.04 -9.96
N ALA A 232 12.65 -10.27 -10.92
CA ALA A 232 12.18 -10.28 -12.30
C ALA A 232 12.81 -11.41 -13.11
N ALA A 233 14.09 -11.73 -12.84
CA ALA A 233 14.83 -12.80 -13.48
C ALA A 233 14.38 -14.20 -13.03
N LEU A 234 13.83 -14.33 -11.82
CA LEU A 234 13.33 -15.59 -11.28
C LEU A 234 12.13 -16.09 -12.11
N LYS A 235 12.40 -17.05 -13.01
CA LYS A 235 11.35 -17.82 -13.66
C LYS A 235 10.62 -18.66 -12.61
N VAL A 236 9.31 -18.51 -12.56
CA VAL A 236 8.45 -19.30 -11.67
C VAL A 236 8.58 -20.77 -12.05
N SER A 237 9.13 -21.60 -11.15
CA SER A 237 9.52 -22.99 -11.47
C SER A 237 8.33 -23.91 -11.77
N ALA A 238 8.60 -25.00 -12.50
CA ALA A 238 7.59 -25.94 -13.03
C ALA A 238 6.95 -26.87 -11.99
N SER A 239 7.46 -26.99 -10.76
CA SER A 239 6.94 -27.96 -9.78
C SER A 239 5.45 -27.73 -9.49
N ARG A 240 4.62 -28.73 -9.82
CA ARG A 240 3.18 -28.75 -9.54
C ARG A 240 2.87 -29.24 -8.12
N ARG A 241 3.73 -30.10 -7.55
CA ARG A 241 3.51 -30.74 -6.25
C ARG A 241 3.64 -29.76 -5.08
N TYR A 242 4.63 -28.87 -5.12
CA TYR A 242 4.87 -27.87 -4.07
C TYR A 242 5.05 -26.49 -4.70
N MET A 243 3.94 -25.78 -4.91
CA MET A 243 3.97 -24.43 -5.45
C MET A 243 4.49 -23.43 -4.41
N SER A 244 5.50 -22.65 -4.79
CA SER A 244 6.03 -21.56 -3.97
C SER A 244 4.99 -20.43 -3.78
N PRO A 245 5.11 -19.59 -2.74
CA PRO A 245 4.24 -18.44 -2.56
C PRO A 245 4.24 -17.51 -3.77
N LEU A 246 5.42 -17.25 -4.35
CA LEU A 246 5.57 -16.43 -5.57
C LEU A 246 4.88 -17.07 -6.77
N LYS A 247 4.96 -18.40 -6.95
CA LYS A 247 4.25 -19.11 -8.01
C LYS A 247 2.74 -18.97 -7.88
N LYS A 248 2.20 -19.22 -6.68
CA LYS A 248 0.77 -19.09 -6.43
C LYS A 248 0.28 -17.66 -6.67
N LEU A 249 1.08 -16.68 -6.29
CA LEU A 249 0.79 -15.27 -6.53
C LEU A 249 0.87 -14.93 -8.03
N ALA A 250 1.86 -15.45 -8.76
CA ALA A 250 1.94 -15.27 -10.21
C ALA A 250 0.73 -15.90 -10.93
N LEU A 251 0.36 -17.14 -10.59
CA LEU A 251 -0.81 -17.83 -11.15
C LEU A 251 -2.13 -17.12 -10.80
N ALA A 252 -2.27 -16.60 -9.58
CA ALA A 252 -3.47 -15.89 -9.15
C ALA A 252 -3.70 -14.57 -9.91
N TYR A 253 -2.64 -14.02 -10.52
CA TYR A 253 -2.68 -12.73 -11.21
C TYR A 253 -2.12 -12.81 -12.64
N GLU A 254 -2.02 -14.01 -13.19
CA GLU A 254 -1.69 -14.23 -14.60
C GLU A 254 -2.81 -13.65 -15.47
N GLY A 255 -2.47 -13.08 -16.64
CA GLY A 255 -3.45 -12.41 -17.51
C GLY A 255 -4.03 -11.11 -16.97
N SER A 256 -3.56 -10.60 -15.82
CA SER A 256 -4.06 -9.35 -15.23
C SER A 256 -3.55 -8.06 -15.93
N GLY A 257 -3.13 -8.13 -17.20
CA GLY A 257 -2.69 -6.96 -17.97
C GLY A 257 -1.41 -6.30 -17.45
N THR A 258 -0.46 -7.09 -16.92
CA THR A 258 0.79 -6.56 -16.31
C THR A 258 2.00 -6.58 -17.27
N GLU A 259 1.74 -6.71 -18.57
CA GLU A 259 2.78 -6.87 -19.60
C GLU A 259 3.45 -5.54 -19.97
N ARG A 260 2.67 -4.45 -20.01
CA ARG A 260 3.14 -3.10 -20.35
C ARG A 260 3.45 -2.24 -19.12
N MET A 261 3.93 -2.81 -18.03
CA MET A 261 4.16 -2.04 -16.80
C MET A 261 5.39 -1.12 -16.91
N GLU A 262 5.31 0.06 -16.30
CA GLU A 262 6.48 0.94 -16.15
C GLU A 262 7.62 0.25 -15.36
N THR A 263 8.86 0.59 -15.69
CA THR A 263 10.03 0.16 -14.93
C THR A 263 10.39 1.22 -13.89
N ILE A 264 10.53 0.80 -12.64
CA ILE A 264 10.83 1.62 -11.47
C ILE A 264 12.15 1.14 -10.86
N GLU A 265 13.17 1.97 -11.00
CA GLU A 265 14.46 1.81 -10.34
C GLU A 265 14.42 2.19 -8.86
N ALA A 266 15.41 1.73 -8.09
CA ALA A 266 15.49 2.02 -6.66
C ALA A 266 15.55 3.52 -6.35
N TYR A 267 16.22 4.29 -7.21
CA TYR A 267 16.35 5.74 -7.14
C TYR A 267 16.12 6.32 -8.53
N ALA A 268 15.17 7.24 -8.69
CA ALA A 268 14.96 7.91 -9.97
C ALA A 268 16.11 8.87 -10.30
N VAL A 269 16.69 9.47 -9.26
CA VAL A 269 17.79 10.43 -9.33
C VAL A 269 18.80 10.04 -8.26
N PRO A 270 20.12 10.17 -8.51
CA PRO A 270 21.13 9.83 -7.51
C PRO A 270 20.88 10.51 -6.14
N PRO A 271 21.16 9.81 -5.01
CA PRO A 271 20.92 10.35 -3.66
C PRO A 271 21.60 11.68 -3.39
N TRP A 272 22.79 11.91 -3.94
CA TRP A 272 23.62 13.11 -3.76
C TRP A 272 23.22 14.29 -4.67
N TYR A 273 22.24 14.11 -5.55
CA TYR A 273 21.87 15.15 -6.52
C TYR A 273 21.06 16.30 -5.87
N ASN A 274 21.30 17.54 -6.28
CA ASN A 274 20.57 18.69 -5.76
C ASN A 274 19.09 18.67 -6.16
N ARG A 275 18.21 18.53 -5.16
CA ARG A 275 16.76 18.44 -5.34
C ARG A 275 16.19 19.79 -5.78
N VAL A 276 15.10 19.74 -6.54
CA VAL A 276 14.39 20.96 -6.98
C VAL A 276 13.78 21.65 -5.75
N PRO A 277 14.01 22.96 -5.55
CA PRO A 277 13.37 23.70 -4.47
C PRO A 277 11.86 23.73 -4.72
N LEU A 278 11.11 23.25 -3.73
CA LEU A 278 9.67 23.18 -3.77
C LEU A 278 9.10 24.07 -2.67
N VAL A 279 8.44 25.16 -3.08
CA VAL A 279 7.71 26.03 -2.16
C VAL A 279 6.40 25.33 -1.81
N ARG A 280 6.33 24.82 -0.59
CA ARG A 280 5.16 24.11 -0.06
C ARG A 280 4.60 24.93 1.07
N GLU A 281 3.51 25.61 0.80
CA GLU A 281 2.79 26.30 1.85
C GLU A 281 1.71 25.36 2.37
N ALA A 282 1.68 25.20 3.70
CA ALA A 282 0.67 24.39 4.37
C ALA A 282 -0.71 25.04 4.25
N ASP A 283 -0.72 26.37 4.14
CA ASP A 283 -1.87 27.20 3.90
C ASP A 283 -2.08 27.45 2.40
N ARG A 284 -3.34 27.34 1.96
CA ARG A 284 -3.76 27.62 0.59
C ARG A 284 -3.58 29.09 0.25
N GLU A 285 -3.90 29.99 1.16
CA GLU A 285 -3.84 31.43 0.90
C GLU A 285 -2.39 31.89 0.73
N ALA A 286 -1.52 31.38 1.59
CA ALA A 286 -0.11 31.66 1.52
C ALA A 286 0.49 31.14 0.17
N ALA A 287 0.13 29.92 -0.26
CA ALA A 287 0.53 29.40 -1.57
C ALA A 287 0.09 30.30 -2.74
N LYS A 288 -1.08 30.95 -2.64
CA LYS A 288 -1.56 31.92 -3.64
C LYS A 288 -0.73 33.19 -3.64
N ILE A 289 -0.38 33.72 -2.47
CA ILE A 289 0.45 34.91 -2.34
C ILE A 289 1.81 34.66 -3.01
N ALA A 290 2.43 33.51 -2.75
CA ALA A 290 3.68 33.14 -3.42
C ALA A 290 3.53 32.97 -4.93
N ALA A 291 2.40 32.43 -5.42
CA ALA A 291 2.12 32.31 -6.85
C ALA A 291 1.87 33.66 -7.55
N LYS A 292 1.31 34.65 -6.84
CA LYS A 292 1.11 36.02 -7.35
C LYS A 292 2.44 36.78 -7.44
N ASN A 293 3.34 36.59 -6.48
CA ASN A 293 4.64 37.27 -6.40
C ASN A 293 5.74 36.66 -7.29
N VAL A 294 5.38 35.78 -8.21
CA VAL A 294 6.34 35.16 -9.15
C VAL A 294 6.68 36.16 -10.25
N ASN A 295 7.96 36.20 -10.65
CA ASN A 295 8.50 37.02 -11.74
C ASN A 295 9.07 36.16 -12.88
N ASP A 296 9.36 36.81 -14.02
CA ASP A 296 10.07 36.27 -15.18
C ASP A 296 9.29 35.18 -15.93
N ILE A 297 9.64 33.88 -15.84
CA ILE A 297 8.94 32.84 -16.61
C ILE A 297 8.04 32.01 -15.70
N VAL A 298 6.73 32.02 -16.01
CA VAL A 298 5.71 31.27 -15.27
C VAL A 298 5.14 30.15 -16.15
N ILE A 299 5.24 28.93 -15.65
CA ILE A 299 4.69 27.72 -16.29
C ILE A 299 3.54 27.24 -15.41
N ALA A 300 2.32 27.23 -15.91
CA ALA A 300 1.19 26.63 -15.19
C ALA A 300 0.79 25.30 -15.84
N THR A 301 0.69 24.24 -15.04
CA THR A 301 0.34 22.89 -15.49
C THR A 301 -0.91 22.38 -14.82
N SER A 302 -1.66 21.53 -15.53
CA SER A 302 -2.79 20.81 -14.96
C SER A 302 -3.06 19.48 -15.69
N ALA A 303 -3.75 18.57 -15.00
CA ALA A 303 -4.24 17.32 -15.55
C ALA A 303 -5.78 17.25 -15.58
N SER A 304 -6.34 16.43 -16.45
CA SER A 304 -7.78 16.16 -16.56
C SER A 304 -8.02 14.67 -16.75
N ASP A 305 -9.09 14.14 -16.13
CA ASP A 305 -9.61 12.80 -16.33
C ASP A 305 -11.11 12.84 -16.63
N ARG A 306 -11.50 12.85 -17.91
CA ARG A 306 -12.90 12.90 -18.35
C ARG A 306 -13.10 11.97 -19.54
N GLU A 307 -14.34 11.47 -19.71
CA GLU A 307 -14.72 10.61 -20.84
C GLU A 307 -13.76 9.43 -21.06
N ASP A 308 -13.36 8.77 -19.97
CA ASP A 308 -12.36 7.69 -19.94
C ASP A 308 -10.95 8.06 -20.44
N LEU A 309 -10.69 9.33 -20.75
CA LEU A 309 -9.40 9.84 -21.19
C LEU A 309 -8.68 10.55 -20.06
N VAL A 310 -7.35 10.45 -20.09
CA VAL A 310 -6.44 11.22 -19.23
C VAL A 310 -5.61 12.14 -20.11
N GLY A 311 -5.71 13.43 -19.82
CA GLY A 311 -5.03 14.48 -20.58
C GLY A 311 -4.24 15.41 -19.68
N MET A 312 -3.22 16.01 -20.28
CA MET A 312 -2.42 17.06 -19.67
C MET A 312 -2.59 18.36 -20.44
N GLY A 313 -2.35 19.47 -19.76
CA GLY A 313 -2.25 20.77 -20.40
C GLY A 313 -1.42 21.72 -19.58
N GLY A 314 -0.95 22.76 -20.25
CA GLY A 314 -0.26 23.84 -19.59
C GLY A 314 -0.06 25.04 -20.49
N ILE A 315 0.45 26.08 -19.85
CA ILE A 315 0.66 27.39 -20.43
C ILE A 315 1.98 27.94 -19.91
N VAL A 316 2.72 28.60 -20.78
CA VAL A 316 3.95 29.32 -20.46
C VAL A 316 3.69 30.79 -20.71
N ALA A 317 3.95 31.63 -19.72
CA ALA A 317 3.90 33.08 -19.86
C ALA A 317 5.20 33.70 -19.37
N GLN A 318 5.52 34.84 -19.97
CA GLN A 318 6.56 35.74 -19.50
C GLN A 318 5.89 36.90 -18.77
N ARG A 319 6.32 37.13 -17.54
CA ARG A 319 5.83 38.17 -16.65
C ARG A 319 6.90 39.23 -16.47
N SER A 320 6.53 40.46 -16.82
CA SER A 320 7.31 41.66 -16.57
C SER A 320 6.61 42.50 -15.51
N PRO A 321 7.32 43.11 -14.55
CA PRO A 321 6.71 43.98 -13.55
C PRO A 321 5.86 45.08 -14.20
N GLY A 322 4.61 45.24 -13.78
CA GLY A 322 3.71 46.30 -14.27
C GLY A 322 3.07 46.07 -15.65
N GLN A 323 3.28 44.91 -16.29
CA GLN A 323 2.64 44.56 -17.57
C GLN A 323 1.76 43.32 -17.46
N THR A 324 0.82 43.16 -18.39
CA THR A 324 0.01 41.95 -18.53
C THR A 324 0.87 40.76 -18.93
N ASP A 325 0.58 39.59 -18.35
CA ASP A 325 1.32 38.35 -18.63
C ASP A 325 1.32 38.02 -20.13
N ARG A 326 2.49 38.03 -20.76
CA ARG A 326 2.62 37.68 -22.18
C ARG A 326 2.65 36.17 -22.33
N ILE A 327 1.58 35.60 -22.88
CA ILE A 327 1.48 34.16 -23.09
C ILE A 327 2.40 33.74 -24.25
N VAL A 328 3.41 32.94 -23.94
CA VAL A 328 4.45 32.48 -24.88
C VAL A 328 4.00 31.19 -25.58
N ALA A 329 3.40 30.26 -24.84
CA ALA A 329 3.00 28.97 -25.39
C ALA A 329 1.81 28.37 -24.65
N ARG A 330 1.02 27.56 -25.36
CA ARG A 330 -0.02 26.69 -24.79
C ARG A 330 0.17 25.30 -25.34
N TYR A 331 -0.01 24.29 -24.51
CA TYR A 331 0.08 22.90 -24.92
C TYR A 331 -1.01 22.06 -24.25
N SER A 332 -1.43 21.02 -24.96
CA SER A 332 -2.52 20.13 -24.57
C SER A 332 -2.29 18.80 -25.27
N ALA A 333 -2.27 17.69 -24.53
CA ALA A 333 -2.07 16.36 -25.09
C ALA A 333 -2.82 15.28 -24.30
N THR A 334 -3.41 14.34 -25.03
CA THR A 334 -4.12 13.17 -24.48
C THR A 334 -3.11 12.04 -24.29
N LEU A 335 -2.91 11.57 -23.05
CA LEU A 335 -1.86 10.62 -22.71
C LEU A 335 -2.29 9.15 -22.79
N GLY A 336 -3.58 8.87 -22.69
CA GLY A 336 -4.08 7.49 -22.64
C GLY A 336 -5.50 7.40 -22.07
N SER A 337 -6.00 6.17 -22.01
CA SER A 337 -7.20 5.85 -21.24
C SER A 337 -6.91 5.96 -19.73
N ARG A 338 -7.98 6.15 -18.95
CA ARG A 338 -8.02 6.04 -17.49
C ARG A 338 -7.55 4.69 -16.98
N ASP A 339 -7.55 3.66 -17.82
CA ASP A 339 -7.01 2.36 -17.46
C ASP A 339 -5.49 2.29 -17.54
N ASP A 340 -4.84 3.15 -18.33
CA ASP A 340 -3.39 3.20 -18.46
C ASP A 340 -2.75 4.28 -17.58
N GLN A 341 -3.36 5.47 -17.56
CA GLN A 341 -2.81 6.68 -16.96
C GLN A 341 -3.74 7.24 -15.87
N ASN A 342 -3.23 8.18 -15.08
CA ASN A 342 -4.02 8.88 -14.09
C ASN A 342 -3.63 10.37 -14.02
N PRO A 343 -4.45 11.22 -13.37
CA PRO A 343 -4.15 12.65 -13.27
C PRO A 343 -2.77 12.96 -12.67
N TYR A 344 -2.26 12.12 -11.78
CA TYR A 344 -0.95 12.33 -11.17
C TYR A 344 0.19 12.12 -12.18
N THR A 345 0.14 11.07 -13.02
CA THR A 345 1.14 10.86 -14.09
C THR A 345 0.98 11.91 -15.18
N ALA A 346 -0.25 12.32 -15.48
CA ALA A 346 -0.50 13.37 -16.46
C ALA A 346 0.08 14.72 -16.06
N GLU A 347 0.03 15.06 -14.77
CA GLU A 347 0.67 16.28 -14.29
C GLU A 347 2.20 16.19 -14.38
N LEU A 348 2.80 15.03 -14.09
CA LEU A 348 4.25 14.86 -14.24
C LEU A 348 4.69 15.03 -15.70
N GLU A 349 3.95 14.43 -16.64
CA GLU A 349 4.19 14.61 -18.08
C GLU A 349 3.97 16.07 -18.51
N ALA A 350 2.99 16.78 -17.93
CA ALA A 350 2.75 18.19 -18.22
C ALA A 350 3.96 19.05 -17.87
N ILE A 351 4.58 18.78 -16.71
CA ILE A 351 5.78 19.49 -16.24
C ILE A 351 6.99 19.11 -17.10
N ALA A 352 7.17 17.82 -17.39
CA ALA A 352 8.24 17.33 -18.26
C ALA A 352 8.17 17.99 -19.64
N MET A 353 6.98 18.04 -20.24
CA MET A 353 6.73 18.67 -21.54
C MET A 353 7.06 20.16 -21.54
N ALA A 354 6.60 20.92 -20.53
CA ALA A 354 6.91 22.34 -20.46
C ALA A 354 8.42 22.60 -20.40
N LEU A 355 9.14 21.86 -19.54
CA LEU A 355 10.58 22.01 -19.37
C LEU A 355 11.36 21.53 -20.60
N ARG A 356 10.86 20.52 -21.32
CA ARG A 356 11.44 20.05 -22.59
C ARG A 356 11.36 21.14 -23.66
N CYS A 357 10.23 21.82 -23.76
CA CYS A 357 9.99 22.84 -24.78
C CYS A 357 10.65 24.20 -24.47
N MET A 358 11.35 24.35 -23.34
CA MET A 358 12.11 25.57 -23.05
C MET A 358 13.32 25.69 -23.99
N PRO A 359 13.55 26.85 -24.63
CA PRO A 359 14.69 27.08 -25.53
C PRO A 359 16.04 26.81 -24.86
N ASP A 360 16.99 26.24 -25.62
CA ASP A 360 18.37 25.99 -25.14
C ASP A 360 19.15 27.28 -24.86
N GLY A 361 18.81 28.38 -25.54
CA GLY A 361 19.48 29.68 -25.39
C GLY A 361 19.01 30.52 -24.19
N LEU A 362 18.12 30.00 -23.33
CA LEU A 362 17.70 30.71 -22.12
C LEU A 362 18.89 30.88 -21.16
N GLN A 363 19.18 32.12 -20.78
CA GLN A 363 20.25 32.42 -19.82
C GLN A 363 19.78 33.33 -18.70
N CYS A 364 20.22 33.04 -17.48
CA CYS A 364 20.01 33.83 -16.27
C CYS A 364 18.53 34.14 -15.96
N ARG A 365 17.61 33.23 -16.28
CA ARG A 365 16.17 33.36 -16.02
C ARG A 365 15.72 32.64 -14.77
N GLU A 366 14.64 33.12 -14.17
CA GLU A 366 13.90 32.42 -13.13
C GLU A 366 12.65 31.76 -13.72
N LEU A 367 12.59 30.43 -13.64
CA LEU A 367 11.46 29.64 -14.10
C LEU A 367 10.68 29.12 -12.90
N THR A 368 9.38 29.40 -12.88
CA THR A 368 8.49 28.93 -11.82
C THR A 368 7.38 28.06 -12.38
N VAL A 369 7.34 26.82 -11.91
CA VAL A 369 6.29 25.87 -12.27
C VAL A 369 5.19 25.89 -11.21
N LEU A 370 4.00 26.34 -11.61
CA LEU A 370 2.76 26.27 -10.86
C LEU A 370 2.04 24.97 -11.22
N SER A 371 1.94 24.03 -10.28
CA SER A 371 1.23 22.77 -10.51
C SER A 371 0.01 22.62 -9.63
N SER A 372 -1.04 22.06 -10.22
CA SER A 372 -2.29 21.77 -9.53
C SER A 372 -2.24 20.51 -8.64
N SER A 373 -1.19 19.69 -8.79
CA SER A 373 -1.04 18.39 -8.14
C SER A 373 0.03 18.39 -7.04
N GLN A 374 -0.42 18.43 -5.79
CA GLN A 374 0.48 18.34 -4.64
C GLN A 374 1.24 17.01 -4.59
N SER A 375 0.64 15.92 -5.08
CA SER A 375 1.26 14.59 -5.12
C SER A 375 2.40 14.53 -6.13
N SER A 376 2.24 15.14 -7.31
CA SER A 376 3.27 15.17 -8.35
C SER A 376 4.49 15.97 -7.89
N LEU A 377 4.27 17.14 -7.28
CA LEU A 377 5.35 17.93 -6.70
C LEU A 377 6.06 17.22 -5.53
N LYS A 378 5.31 16.53 -4.65
CA LYS A 378 5.90 15.67 -3.59
C LYS A 378 6.81 14.59 -4.19
N ALA A 379 6.38 13.98 -5.30
CA ALA A 379 7.15 12.95 -5.98
C ALA A 379 8.43 13.52 -6.62
N ILE A 380 8.38 14.70 -7.23
CA ILE A 380 9.57 15.36 -7.80
C ILE A 380 10.54 15.76 -6.69
N ALA A 381 10.05 16.30 -5.57
CA ALA A 381 10.89 16.72 -4.44
C ALA A 381 11.60 15.54 -3.75
N ARG A 382 10.95 14.36 -3.73
CA ARG A 382 11.49 13.12 -3.16
C ARG A 382 11.43 11.99 -4.20
N PRO A 383 12.35 11.97 -5.18
CA PRO A 383 12.37 10.99 -6.25
C PRO A 383 12.83 9.61 -5.73
N GLN A 384 11.88 8.76 -5.32
CA GLN A 384 12.12 7.39 -4.83
C GLN A 384 11.51 6.36 -5.79
N GLN A 385 10.85 5.32 -5.25
CA GLN A 385 10.27 4.18 -5.97
C GLN A 385 8.77 4.39 -6.28
N GLN A 386 8.39 5.60 -6.68
CA GLN A 386 7.02 5.93 -7.06
C GLN A 386 6.74 5.71 -8.55
N SER A 387 5.45 5.73 -8.89
CA SER A 387 4.95 5.70 -10.27
C SER A 387 5.26 7.01 -11.02
N GLY A 388 5.42 6.95 -12.33
CA GLY A 388 5.79 8.09 -13.18
C GLY A 388 7.28 8.40 -13.13
N GLN A 389 8.12 7.39 -12.85
CA GLN A 389 9.55 7.59 -12.61
C GLN A 389 10.27 8.09 -13.87
N THR A 390 9.86 7.63 -15.06
CA THR A 390 10.36 8.10 -16.36
C THR A 390 10.18 9.61 -16.51
N SER A 391 8.97 10.12 -16.27
CA SER A 391 8.65 11.54 -16.34
C SER A 391 9.47 12.34 -15.31
N ILE A 392 9.63 11.82 -14.09
CA ILE A 392 10.46 12.46 -13.07
C ILE A 392 11.92 12.56 -13.53
N ARG A 393 12.48 11.52 -14.15
CA ARG A 393 13.85 11.55 -14.68
C ARG A 393 14.00 12.61 -15.77
N GLN A 394 13.07 12.65 -16.72
CA GLN A 394 13.04 13.66 -17.78
C GLN A 394 12.94 15.09 -17.21
N ILE A 395 12.13 15.31 -16.18
CA ILE A 395 12.06 16.62 -15.48
C ILE A 395 13.44 17.02 -14.96
N TYR A 396 14.14 16.12 -14.26
CA TYR A 396 15.47 16.41 -13.73
C TYR A 396 16.51 16.61 -14.82
N GLU A 397 16.48 15.82 -15.89
CA GLU A 397 17.34 15.99 -17.07
C GLU A 397 17.14 17.36 -17.74
N HIS A 398 15.90 17.79 -17.91
CA HIS A 398 15.58 19.10 -18.49
C HIS A 398 15.92 20.26 -17.55
N ILE A 399 15.76 20.09 -16.23
CA ILE A 399 16.22 21.09 -15.26
C ILE A 399 17.74 21.24 -15.31
N GLU A 400 18.47 20.14 -15.45
CA GLU A 400 19.93 20.19 -15.55
C GLU A 400 20.38 20.89 -16.84
N ARG A 401 19.71 20.59 -17.96
CA ARG A 401 19.91 21.31 -19.22
C ARG A 401 19.73 22.82 -19.03
N LEU A 402 18.66 23.25 -18.35
CA LEU A 402 18.40 24.67 -18.10
C LEU A 402 19.39 25.29 -17.11
N ARG A 403 19.89 24.54 -16.13
CA ARG A 403 20.90 25.02 -15.17
C ARG A 403 22.23 25.37 -15.84
N LYS A 404 22.58 24.74 -16.97
CA LYS A 404 23.78 25.11 -17.76
C LYS A 404 23.74 26.56 -18.23
N GLY A 405 22.55 27.14 -18.42
CA GLY A 405 22.35 28.55 -18.73
C GLY A 405 22.23 29.45 -17.49
N ASN A 406 22.65 29.00 -16.30
CA ASN A 406 22.44 29.69 -15.02
C ASN A 406 20.96 30.00 -14.68
N ASN A 407 20.03 29.23 -15.24
CA ASN A 407 18.61 29.40 -14.94
C ASN A 407 18.25 28.76 -13.60
N ARG A 408 17.38 29.42 -12.82
CA ARG A 408 16.86 28.91 -11.55
C ARG A 408 15.45 28.36 -11.75
N VAL A 409 15.24 27.10 -11.39
CA VAL A 409 13.92 26.46 -11.48
C VAL A 409 13.35 26.25 -10.08
N LYS A 410 12.17 26.79 -9.82
CA LYS A 410 11.39 26.56 -8.59
C LYS A 410 10.00 26.02 -8.92
N MET A 411 9.41 25.30 -7.99
CA MET A 411 8.06 24.75 -8.13
C MET A 411 7.17 25.21 -6.99
N ILE A 412 5.92 25.53 -7.29
CA ILE A 412 4.91 25.99 -6.32
C ILE A 412 3.62 25.18 -6.55
N TRP A 413 3.05 24.69 -5.46
CA TRP A 413 1.73 24.07 -5.52
C TRP A 413 0.64 25.14 -5.52
N VAL A 414 -0.35 24.99 -6.41
CA VAL A 414 -1.50 25.89 -6.51
C VAL A 414 -2.82 25.09 -6.49
N PRO A 415 -3.87 25.52 -5.78
CA PRO A 415 -5.16 24.85 -5.81
C PRO A 415 -5.80 24.85 -7.21
N SER A 416 -6.32 23.70 -7.67
CA SER A 416 -6.90 23.54 -9.02
C SER A 416 -8.24 24.28 -9.26
N ARG A 417 -8.91 24.78 -8.21
CA ARG A 417 -10.29 25.32 -8.27
C ARG A 417 -10.35 26.80 -7.89
N ASP A 418 -9.22 27.49 -7.89
CA ASP A 418 -9.17 28.89 -7.53
C ASP A 418 -9.44 29.77 -8.74
N ASP A 419 -10.39 30.69 -8.60
CA ASP A 419 -10.78 31.62 -9.65
C ASP A 419 -9.84 32.84 -9.74
N ASP A 420 -9.01 33.05 -8.73
CA ASP A 420 -8.12 34.21 -8.62
C ASP A 420 -6.82 34.09 -9.44
N LEU A 421 -6.52 32.90 -9.98
CA LEU A 421 -5.28 32.64 -10.73
C LEU A 421 -5.60 32.26 -12.18
N SER A 422 -5.65 33.29 -13.04
CA SER A 422 -5.95 33.19 -14.48
C SER A 422 -5.13 32.11 -15.20
N MET A 423 -3.83 32.01 -14.87
CA MET A 423 -2.90 31.04 -15.46
C MET A 423 -3.23 29.59 -15.11
N SER A 424 -3.57 29.31 -13.85
CA SER A 424 -3.96 27.97 -13.41
C SER A 424 -5.31 27.55 -14.01
N ARG A 425 -6.26 28.48 -14.13
CA ARG A 425 -7.53 28.25 -14.83
C ARG A 425 -7.29 27.90 -16.30
N GLU A 426 -6.39 28.62 -16.96
CA GLU A 426 -6.06 28.39 -18.36
C GLU A 426 -5.35 27.05 -18.57
N ALA A 427 -4.40 26.69 -17.72
CA ALA A 427 -3.78 25.36 -17.73
C ALA A 427 -4.84 24.25 -17.59
N LYS A 428 -5.82 24.44 -16.69
CA LYS A 428 -6.95 23.50 -16.54
C LYS A 428 -7.83 23.45 -17.77
N ARG A 429 -8.04 24.58 -18.47
CA ARG A 429 -8.77 24.62 -19.74
C ARG A 429 -8.07 23.81 -20.82
N GLN A 430 -6.74 23.95 -20.93
CA GLN A 430 -5.94 23.14 -21.86
C GLN A 430 -6.01 21.64 -21.50
N ALA A 431 -5.88 21.28 -20.23
CA ALA A 431 -6.01 19.88 -19.81
C ALA A 431 -7.39 19.29 -20.14
N LYS A 432 -8.47 20.06 -19.97
CA LYS A 432 -9.83 19.64 -20.38
C LYS A 432 -9.99 19.51 -21.89
N LYS A 433 -9.27 20.32 -22.69
CA LYS A 433 -9.25 20.22 -24.15
C LYS A 433 -8.70 18.86 -24.59
N ALA A 434 -7.68 18.36 -23.89
CA ALA A 434 -7.09 17.03 -24.11
C ALA A 434 -7.99 15.84 -23.71
N THR A 435 -9.13 16.07 -23.07
CA THR A 435 -10.07 15.01 -22.66
C THR A 435 -11.47 15.23 -23.25
N ARG A 436 -11.56 15.90 -24.40
CA ARG A 436 -12.82 16.03 -25.14
C ARG A 436 -13.12 14.74 -25.90
N ALA A 437 -14.40 14.49 -26.16
CA ALA A 437 -14.82 13.39 -27.02
C ALA A 437 -14.14 13.48 -28.39
N GLY A 438 -13.61 12.36 -28.89
CA GLY A 438 -12.92 12.27 -30.17
C GLY A 438 -11.41 12.58 -30.15
N CYS A 439 -10.83 12.93 -29.00
CA CYS A 439 -9.36 13.08 -28.91
C CYS A 439 -8.65 11.72 -29.04
N THR A 440 -7.64 11.64 -29.90
CA THR A 440 -6.82 10.44 -30.09
C THR A 440 -5.72 10.36 -29.02
N PRO A 441 -5.58 9.23 -28.30
CA PRO A 441 -4.54 9.09 -27.29
C PRO A 441 -3.16 9.00 -27.92
N GLN A 442 -2.23 9.85 -27.48
CA GLN A 442 -0.78 9.62 -27.64
C GLN A 442 -0.32 8.65 -26.55
N SER A 443 -0.82 7.41 -26.61
CA SER A 443 -0.63 6.41 -25.56
C SER A 443 0.85 6.25 -25.22
N LEU A 444 1.19 6.51 -23.95
CA LEU A 444 2.51 6.15 -23.44
C LEU A 444 2.74 4.64 -23.60
N PRO A 445 3.97 4.19 -23.88
CA PRO A 445 4.24 2.76 -24.13
C PRO A 445 4.00 1.89 -22.89
N TYR A 446 3.79 2.49 -21.72
CA TYR A 446 3.60 1.82 -20.45
C TYR A 446 2.29 2.21 -19.75
N GLN A 447 1.79 1.30 -18.92
CA GLN A 447 0.76 1.52 -17.91
C GLN A 447 1.42 1.90 -16.58
N ALA A 448 0.88 2.93 -15.93
CA ALA A 448 1.40 3.40 -14.65
C ALA A 448 1.05 2.42 -13.50
N ARG A 449 2.04 2.12 -12.64
CA ARG A 449 1.90 1.28 -11.45
C ARG A 449 0.77 1.73 -10.55
N SER A 450 0.66 3.04 -10.34
CA SER A 450 -0.40 3.64 -9.52
C SER A 450 -1.79 3.41 -10.12
N THR A 451 -1.93 3.46 -11.45
CA THR A 451 -3.18 3.15 -12.15
C THR A 451 -3.54 1.68 -12.00
N ARG A 452 -2.61 0.76 -12.29
CA ARG A 452 -2.84 -0.69 -12.17
C ARG A 452 -3.24 -1.08 -10.75
N LEU A 453 -2.55 -0.53 -9.73
CA LEU A 453 -2.91 -0.76 -8.33
C LEU A 453 -4.32 -0.27 -8.00
N ARG A 454 -4.70 0.92 -8.47
CA ARG A 454 -6.04 1.48 -8.27
C ARG A 454 -7.11 0.59 -8.92
N LEU A 455 -6.90 0.17 -10.17
CA LEU A 455 -7.84 -0.72 -10.87
C LEU A 455 -8.00 -2.05 -10.15
N ALA A 456 -6.88 -2.67 -9.74
CA ALA A 456 -6.92 -3.94 -9.03
C ALA A 456 -7.64 -3.83 -7.67
N VAL A 457 -7.43 -2.74 -6.93
CA VAL A 457 -8.17 -2.47 -5.69
C VAL A 457 -9.67 -2.25 -5.97
N SER A 458 -10.00 -1.52 -7.05
CA SER A 458 -11.38 -1.29 -7.46
C SER A 458 -12.10 -2.60 -7.82
N GLN A 459 -11.43 -3.51 -8.54
CA GLN A 459 -11.96 -4.83 -8.87
C GLN A 459 -12.27 -5.65 -7.60
N LEU A 460 -11.35 -5.64 -6.63
CA LEU A 460 -11.60 -6.29 -5.33
C LEU A 460 -12.78 -5.66 -4.58
N HIS A 461 -12.93 -4.33 -4.65
CA HIS A 461 -14.08 -3.63 -4.03
C HIS A 461 -15.41 -3.95 -4.72
N GLN A 462 -15.44 -4.12 -6.05
CA GLN A 462 -16.66 -4.48 -6.79
C GLN A 462 -17.15 -5.90 -6.46
N GLN A 463 -16.23 -6.80 -6.14
CA GLN A 463 -16.56 -8.18 -5.73
C GLN A 463 -17.04 -8.26 -4.27
N ARG A 464 -16.89 -7.19 -3.49
CA ARG A 464 -17.24 -7.16 -2.07
C ARG A 464 -18.75 -7.15 -1.89
N LYS A 465 -19.30 -8.28 -1.43
CA LYS A 465 -20.72 -8.45 -1.10
C LYS A 465 -20.88 -9.29 0.16
N LEU A 466 -21.99 -9.09 0.87
CA LEU A 466 -22.37 -9.99 1.96
C LEU A 466 -22.71 -11.39 1.42
N PRO A 467 -22.29 -12.48 2.10
CA PRO A 467 -22.64 -13.84 1.70
C PRO A 467 -24.16 -14.02 1.57
N ASN A 468 -24.64 -14.82 0.61
CA ASN A 468 -26.06 -14.96 0.29
C ASN A 468 -26.94 -15.26 1.53
N ASN A 469 -26.49 -16.16 2.39
CA ASN A 469 -27.24 -16.63 3.56
C ASN A 469 -26.98 -15.83 4.86
N VAL A 470 -26.34 -14.65 4.75
CA VAL A 470 -25.94 -13.86 5.91
C VAL A 470 -26.48 -12.44 5.81
N GLY A 471 -27.06 -11.94 6.91
CA GLY A 471 -27.44 -10.52 7.04
C GLY A 471 -28.69 -10.12 6.27
N ASN A 472 -29.68 -11.01 6.12
CA ASN A 472 -30.93 -10.73 5.38
C ASN A 472 -31.62 -9.44 5.84
N TYR A 473 -31.66 -9.21 7.16
CA TYR A 473 -32.18 -7.96 7.72
C TYR A 473 -31.38 -6.74 7.22
N SER A 474 -30.05 -6.76 7.36
CA SER A 474 -29.19 -5.65 6.91
C SER A 474 -29.26 -5.42 5.41
N LYS A 475 -29.38 -6.48 4.60
CA LYS A 475 -29.57 -6.38 3.15
C LYS A 475 -30.91 -5.74 2.77
N ARG A 476 -31.96 -5.96 3.57
CA ARG A 476 -33.27 -5.33 3.37
C ARG A 476 -33.21 -3.83 3.67
N ILE A 477 -32.48 -3.43 4.70
CA ILE A 477 -32.27 -2.01 5.06
C ILE A 477 -31.33 -1.32 4.06
N ASP A 478 -30.28 -2.00 3.62
CA ASP A 478 -29.24 -1.44 2.78
C ASP A 478 -28.75 -2.47 1.76
N ARG A 479 -29.35 -2.44 0.56
CA ARG A 479 -29.00 -3.34 -0.55
C ARG A 479 -27.58 -3.09 -1.08
N ALA A 480 -27.03 -1.90 -0.85
CA ALA A 480 -25.70 -1.50 -1.30
C ALA A 480 -24.60 -1.77 -0.25
N LEU A 481 -24.92 -2.47 0.85
CA LEU A 481 -23.97 -2.80 1.90
C LEU A 481 -22.99 -3.91 1.46
N PRO A 482 -21.66 -3.72 1.62
CA PRO A 482 -20.96 -2.54 2.16
C PRO A 482 -20.71 -1.42 1.15
N GLY A 483 -20.79 -0.16 1.58
CA GLY A 483 -20.44 0.98 0.73
C GLY A 483 -19.90 2.20 1.47
N LYS A 484 -19.45 3.20 0.68
CA LYS A 484 -18.93 4.48 1.20
C LYS A 484 -20.01 5.28 1.94
N HIS A 485 -21.27 5.11 1.56
CA HIS A 485 -22.42 5.70 2.26
C HIS A 485 -22.51 5.17 3.70
N THR A 486 -22.33 3.86 3.91
CA THR A 486 -22.28 3.27 5.26
C THR A 486 -21.19 3.90 6.11
N GLN A 487 -19.99 4.11 5.54
CA GLN A 487 -18.93 4.81 6.26
C GLN A 487 -19.33 6.24 6.64
N ALA A 488 -19.90 7.01 5.70
CA ALA A 488 -20.31 8.38 5.95
C ALA A 488 -21.35 8.49 7.07
N LEU A 489 -22.30 7.54 7.14
CA LEU A 489 -23.29 7.44 8.21
C LEU A 489 -22.64 7.28 9.59
N TYR A 490 -21.67 6.37 9.73
CA TYR A 490 -21.01 6.15 11.01
C TYR A 490 -19.98 7.24 11.36
N ASP A 491 -19.36 7.89 10.37
CA ASP A 491 -18.27 8.85 10.60
C ASP A 491 -18.78 10.15 11.25
N ILE A 492 -20.07 10.48 11.12
CA ILE A 492 -20.71 11.62 11.81
C ILE A 492 -21.21 11.27 13.22
N CYS A 493 -21.32 9.98 13.56
CA CYS A 493 -21.87 9.54 14.83
C CYS A 493 -20.88 9.66 15.99
N LYS A 494 -21.39 9.96 17.17
CA LYS A 494 -20.73 9.63 18.44
C LYS A 494 -20.83 8.13 18.72
N ARG A 495 -20.01 7.63 19.64
CA ARG A 495 -19.98 6.19 19.98
C ARG A 495 -21.34 5.60 20.36
N ARG A 496 -22.15 6.33 21.15
CA ARG A 496 -23.48 5.86 21.58
C ARG A 496 -24.45 5.78 20.41
N GLU A 497 -24.48 6.83 19.59
CA GLU A 497 -25.29 6.92 18.36
C GLU A 497 -24.95 5.79 17.38
N ALA A 498 -23.65 5.52 17.18
CA ALA A 498 -23.19 4.40 16.35
C ALA A 498 -23.71 3.05 16.86
N GLY A 499 -23.73 2.87 18.19
CA GLY A 499 -24.31 1.70 18.83
C GLY A 499 -25.79 1.53 18.48
N VAL A 500 -26.60 2.58 18.64
CA VAL A 500 -28.04 2.56 18.29
C VAL A 500 -28.24 2.32 16.79
N LEU A 501 -27.51 3.04 15.94
CA LEU A 501 -27.55 2.87 14.49
C LEU A 501 -27.25 1.43 14.08
N SER A 502 -26.25 0.81 14.69
CA SER A 502 -25.90 -0.59 14.41
C SER A 502 -27.02 -1.56 14.81
N GLN A 503 -27.77 -1.27 15.87
CA GLN A 503 -28.90 -2.09 16.31
C GLN A 503 -30.04 -2.02 15.28
N LEU A 504 -30.40 -0.81 14.87
CA LEU A 504 -31.42 -0.55 13.86
C LEU A 504 -31.07 -1.17 12.51
N ARG A 505 -29.78 -1.17 12.13
CA ARG A 505 -29.33 -1.72 10.83
C ARG A 505 -29.09 -3.23 10.83
N THR A 506 -28.96 -3.84 12.00
CA THR A 506 -28.76 -5.30 12.12
C THR A 506 -30.00 -6.04 12.59
N GLY A 507 -31.00 -5.32 13.10
CA GLY A 507 -32.21 -5.91 13.70
C GLY A 507 -31.93 -6.56 15.06
N MET A 508 -30.75 -6.32 15.63
CA MET A 508 -30.33 -6.83 16.94
C MET A 508 -30.28 -5.67 17.91
N ALA A 509 -31.37 -5.44 18.65
CA ALA A 509 -31.54 -4.29 19.55
C ALA A 509 -31.72 -4.73 21.01
N LYS A 510 -31.47 -3.82 21.96
CA LYS A 510 -31.81 -4.03 23.40
C LYS A 510 -33.33 -3.86 23.64
N ILE A 511 -34.14 -4.56 22.87
CA ILE A 511 -35.59 -4.64 23.06
C ILE A 511 -35.92 -6.02 23.62
N ASN A 512 -36.90 -6.11 24.52
CA ASN A 512 -37.26 -7.37 25.20
C ASN A 512 -37.59 -8.48 24.20
N SER A 513 -38.15 -8.15 23.03
CA SER A 513 -38.40 -9.11 21.96
C SER A 513 -37.16 -9.75 21.37
N TYR A 514 -36.06 -9.00 21.24
CA TYR A 514 -34.78 -9.57 20.83
C TYR A 514 -34.08 -10.30 21.98
N LEU A 515 -34.16 -9.77 23.20
CA LEU A 515 -33.56 -10.37 24.38
C LEU A 515 -34.21 -11.71 24.75
N ASN A 516 -35.53 -11.83 24.62
CA ASN A 516 -36.27 -13.09 24.77
C ASN A 516 -35.85 -14.10 23.69
N LYS A 517 -35.78 -13.69 22.41
CA LYS A 517 -35.32 -14.55 21.30
C LYS A 517 -33.92 -15.15 21.48
N ILE A 518 -33.06 -14.53 22.30
CA ILE A 518 -31.72 -15.05 22.62
C ILE A 518 -31.61 -15.66 24.03
N GLY A 519 -32.73 -15.86 24.72
CA GLY A 519 -32.80 -16.45 26.06
C GLY A 519 -32.27 -15.56 27.19
N ALA A 520 -32.21 -14.24 26.99
CA ALA A 520 -31.69 -13.27 27.95
C ALA A 520 -32.78 -12.47 28.69
N ALA A 521 -34.06 -12.70 28.40
CA ALA A 521 -35.21 -12.12 29.10
C ALA A 521 -36.38 -13.13 29.15
N GLU A 522 -37.14 -13.13 30.25
CA GLU A 522 -38.22 -14.10 30.51
C GLU A 522 -39.53 -13.80 29.75
N SER A 523 -39.74 -12.56 29.27
CA SER A 523 -40.97 -12.16 28.57
C SER A 523 -40.71 -11.25 27.36
N ASP A 524 -41.64 -11.27 26.40
CA ASP A 524 -41.64 -10.45 25.17
C ASP A 524 -42.27 -9.04 25.37
N SER A 525 -42.57 -8.66 26.62
CA SER A 525 -43.26 -7.38 26.88
C SER A 525 -42.33 -6.18 26.69
N LEU A 526 -42.69 -5.28 25.79
CA LEU A 526 -41.94 -4.07 25.44
C LEU A 526 -41.77 -3.13 26.66
N LYS A 527 -40.54 -3.00 27.16
CA LYS A 527 -40.09 -1.78 27.86
C LYS A 527 -39.09 -1.08 26.95
N LEU A 528 -39.56 -0.11 26.17
CA LEU A 528 -38.67 0.85 25.50
C LEU A 528 -37.90 1.58 26.60
N THR A 529 -36.58 1.50 26.58
CA THR A 529 -35.76 2.35 27.45
C THR A 529 -35.69 3.73 26.82
N ASP A 530 -35.96 4.78 27.58
CA ASP A 530 -36.11 6.20 27.17
C ASP A 530 -34.97 6.78 26.31
N HIS A 531 -33.87 6.05 26.17
CA HIS A 531 -32.69 6.46 25.41
C HIS A 531 -32.75 6.20 23.90
N ALA A 532 -33.66 5.34 23.42
CA ALA A 532 -33.79 5.04 21.98
C ALA A 532 -34.57 6.14 21.24
N SER A 533 -35.66 6.63 21.82
CA SER A 533 -36.54 7.66 21.22
C SER A 533 -35.80 8.99 21.00
N ALA A 534 -35.04 9.47 21.99
CA ALA A 534 -34.30 10.72 21.88
C ALA A 534 -33.17 10.71 20.84
N ALA A 535 -32.67 9.54 20.46
CA ALA A 535 -31.64 9.37 19.44
C ALA A 535 -32.25 9.26 18.03
N GLU A 536 -33.40 8.59 17.89
CA GLU A 536 -34.18 8.55 16.65
C GLU A 536 -34.64 9.95 16.23
N ASP A 537 -35.21 10.73 17.15
CA ASP A 537 -35.68 12.10 16.86
C ASP A 537 -34.53 13.03 16.42
N ARG A 538 -33.34 12.88 17.01
CA ARG A 538 -32.15 13.63 16.60
C ARG A 538 -31.58 13.20 15.25
N MET A 539 -31.73 11.92 14.86
CA MET A 539 -31.29 11.42 13.57
C MET A 539 -32.26 11.80 12.46
N LEU A 540 -33.57 11.75 12.71
CA LEU A 540 -34.61 12.21 11.79
C LEU A 540 -34.52 13.72 11.53
N ASN A 541 -34.35 14.55 12.57
CA ASN A 541 -34.17 15.99 12.40
C ASN A 541 -32.89 16.37 11.64
N ARG A 542 -31.80 15.61 11.77
CA ARG A 542 -30.56 15.89 11.01
C ARG A 542 -30.59 15.39 9.57
N ALA A 543 -31.44 14.42 9.25
CA ALA A 543 -31.68 13.97 7.89
C ALA A 543 -32.59 14.95 7.13
N ALA A 544 -33.60 15.52 7.80
CA ALA A 544 -34.51 16.52 7.22
C ALA A 544 -33.84 17.86 6.90
N VAL A 545 -32.86 18.31 7.70
CA VAL A 545 -32.12 19.58 7.48
C VAL A 545 -31.12 19.50 6.31
N ARG A 546 -31.07 18.41 5.55
CA ARG A 546 -30.19 18.26 4.37
C ARG A 546 -30.91 17.81 3.10
N SER A 547 -32.24 17.78 3.12
CA SER A 547 -33.07 17.59 1.92
C SER A 547 -33.57 18.90 1.32
N ASP A 548 -33.10 20.05 1.81
CA ASP A 548 -33.23 21.38 1.18
C ASP A 548 -31.85 21.91 0.73
#